data_AF-A0A7Y5SAM8-F1
#
_entry.id   AF-A0A7Y5SAM8-F1
#
_cell.length_a   1.000
_cell.length_b   1.000
_cell.length_c   1.000
_cell.angle_alpha   90.00
_cell.angle_beta   90.00
_cell.angle_gamma   90.00
#
_symmetry.space_group_name_H-M   'P 1'
#
loop_
_entity.id
_entity.type
_entity.pdbx_description
1 polymer ?
#
loop_
_entity_poly.entity_id
_entity_poly.type
_entity_poly.pdbx_seq_one_letter_code
_entity_poly.pdbx_strand_id
1 'polypeptide(L)'
;MILGLWTRESDGTPCARLSKMGHSARSLRLSSLLGSLAWLGLSLGLSLVFVSESSAQIAGAKKKPTQQVAPKDCTASECHQDVIAHKYVHDQKAADCAACHLQIGKAEDHQFALPAKPEDLCVKCHQLPAKKHAHLPMTEGKCMSCHDPHGSEHKHELRGDPNKDLCIKCHHKTDVTNKKFVHGPVAVGACSTCHVSHSSDEPKLLQASPNALCMTCHEETGRAEDGVHLHKALEQGCVNCHDPHATDHKFQLVEDSPKLCLSCHQEKFDQMTAGAKVVHQAVSQDGGCTSCHSPHSSKLPGLQRASEVTTCLKCHDRQIKKADGKVISNMAKLLETNPIKHGPIRDGHCTVCHDPHAGPHFSLLSDEYPAKFYSAFSMDNYKLCFRCHSADMVTKEDGTGVTMFRDGTRNLHALHVNKDNGRTCRACHEVHASTRPAHVRESVPYGTSNWMLEINYEASEEGGSCAPGCHQVKKYVRPAGPRIQPLDDTGKLPSNLTGKKNNSTGGGNSTSEPATGAAPSPTPTPAPSETPKEPKR
;
A
#
# COMPACT_ATOMS: atom_id res chain seq x y z
N MET A 1 38.12 -35.24 -22.03
CA MET A 1 39.53 -35.59 -22.27
C MET A 1 40.41 -34.59 -21.52
N ILE A 2 41.21 -35.10 -20.57
CA ILE A 2 42.48 -34.58 -20.02
C ILE A 2 42.38 -33.27 -19.20
N LEU A 3 42.36 -33.31 -17.86
CA LEU A 3 43.48 -33.37 -16.86
C LEU A 3 44.29 -32.05 -16.79
N GLY A 4 44.70 -31.48 -15.64
CA GLY A 4 44.80 -31.94 -14.25
C GLY A 4 44.84 -30.76 -13.25
N LEU A 5 44.53 -30.99 -11.95
CA LEU A 5 45.46 -31.25 -10.82
C LEU A 5 46.05 -29.97 -10.20
N TRP A 6 45.50 -29.53 -9.05
CA TRP A 6 46.06 -29.63 -7.67
C TRP A 6 47.29 -28.72 -7.42
N THR A 7 47.27 -27.84 -6.41
CA THR A 7 47.74 -28.17 -5.05
C THR A 7 47.26 -27.19 -3.98
N ARG A 8 47.35 -27.66 -2.73
CA ARG A 8 46.92 -27.12 -1.44
C ARG A 8 48.17 -26.96 -0.57
N GLU A 9 48.24 -25.94 0.29
CA GLU A 9 49.02 -25.80 1.56
C GLU A 9 48.89 -24.32 2.02
N SER A 10 48.27 -23.98 3.15
CA SER A 10 48.58 -24.15 4.59
C SER A 10 49.37 -22.97 5.19
N ASP A 11 48.80 -22.46 6.29
CA ASP A 11 49.41 -21.84 7.48
C ASP A 11 49.98 -20.42 7.45
N GLY A 12 49.64 -19.67 8.52
CA GLY A 12 50.49 -18.60 9.05
C GLY A 12 49.77 -17.31 9.46
N THR A 13 49.21 -17.27 10.67
CA THR A 13 49.15 -16.01 11.45
C THR A 13 50.45 -15.96 12.27
N PRO A 14 51.12 -14.81 12.46
CA PRO A 14 50.80 -14.01 13.65
C PRO A 14 51.02 -12.48 13.54
N CYS A 15 50.26 -11.79 14.39
CA CYS A 15 50.54 -10.59 15.19
C CYS A 15 51.51 -9.46 14.74
N ALA A 16 50.97 -8.25 14.93
CA ALA A 16 51.57 -7.03 15.48
C ALA A 16 52.27 -6.05 14.54
N ARG A 17 51.63 -4.89 14.34
CA ARG A 17 52.32 -3.59 14.41
C ARG A 17 51.40 -2.48 14.89
N LEU A 18 51.87 -1.82 15.95
CA LEU A 18 51.37 -0.60 16.58
C LEU A 18 51.66 0.64 15.72
N SER A 19 50.72 1.59 15.68
CA SER A 19 50.92 3.03 15.92
C SER A 19 49.56 3.74 15.78
N LYS A 20 49.05 4.37 16.85
CA LYS A 20 49.07 5.83 17.13
C LYS A 20 48.45 6.65 15.99
N MET A 21 47.61 7.67 16.17
CA MET A 21 47.02 8.42 17.28
C MET A 21 46.11 9.45 16.57
N GLY A 22 45.00 9.89 17.17
CA GLY A 22 44.30 11.08 16.65
C GLY A 22 42.93 11.32 17.26
N HIS A 23 42.89 12.19 18.28
CA HIS A 23 41.72 12.57 19.08
C HIS A 23 40.77 13.56 18.37
N SER A 24 39.48 13.51 18.74
CA SER A 24 38.57 14.62 19.12
C SER A 24 37.17 13.99 19.30
N ALA A 25 36.31 14.28 20.28
CA ALA A 25 36.03 15.51 20.97
C ALA A 25 35.20 15.29 22.26
N ARG A 26 35.36 16.25 23.18
CA ARG A 26 34.36 16.91 24.05
C ARG A 26 33.76 16.23 25.29
N SER A 27 33.70 17.12 26.28
CA SER A 27 33.44 17.01 27.71
C SER A 27 32.06 17.58 28.08
N LEU A 28 31.57 17.25 29.29
CA LEU A 28 31.03 18.13 30.36
C LEU A 28 30.39 17.22 31.45
N ARG A 29 30.97 17.09 32.65
CA ARG A 29 30.78 17.86 33.93
C ARG A 29 29.66 17.30 34.86
N LEU A 30 30.05 16.95 36.10
CA LEU A 30 29.57 17.46 37.42
C LEU A 30 30.00 16.44 38.50
N SER A 31 30.99 16.71 39.36
CA SER A 31 30.97 17.50 40.62
C SER A 31 30.61 16.68 41.87
N SER A 32 31.61 16.59 42.75
CA SER A 32 31.67 16.03 44.10
C SER A 32 31.02 16.88 45.17
N LEU A 33 30.64 16.29 46.32
CA LEU A 33 30.72 16.96 47.63
C LEU A 33 30.88 15.95 48.80
N LEU A 34 31.84 16.28 49.66
CA LEU A 34 32.20 15.70 50.97
C LEU A 34 31.05 15.89 51.98
N GLY A 35 30.91 15.22 53.12
CA GLY A 35 31.72 14.32 53.94
C GLY A 35 31.06 14.25 55.34
N SER A 36 31.50 13.32 56.20
CA SER A 36 31.64 13.49 57.67
C SER A 36 31.88 12.14 58.36
N LEU A 37 32.87 12.14 59.26
CA LEU A 37 33.37 11.03 60.07
C LEU A 37 32.73 11.02 61.47
N ALA A 38 32.83 9.83 62.07
CA ALA A 38 32.99 9.52 63.50
C ALA A 38 31.73 9.06 64.28
N TRP A 39 31.72 7.82 64.78
CA TRP A 39 32.17 7.46 66.14
C TRP A 39 32.10 5.93 66.38
N LEU A 40 32.96 5.48 67.30
CA LEU A 40 33.19 4.11 67.77
C LEU A 40 31.94 3.42 68.35
N GLY A 41 31.94 2.08 68.34
CA GLY A 41 31.10 1.30 69.26
C GLY A 41 31.07 -0.20 68.96
N LEU A 42 32.10 -0.92 69.38
CA LEU A 42 32.15 -2.38 69.40
C LEU A 42 31.22 -2.90 70.52
N SER A 43 30.20 -3.69 70.18
CA SER A 43 29.51 -4.53 71.15
C SER A 43 28.99 -5.81 70.49
N LEU A 44 29.58 -6.93 70.92
CA LEU A 44 29.19 -8.31 70.64
C LEU A 44 27.68 -8.49 70.88
N GLY A 45 26.94 -8.82 69.81
CA GLY A 45 25.60 -9.38 69.86
C GLY A 45 25.62 -10.77 69.25
N LEU A 46 25.80 -11.78 70.10
CA LEU A 46 25.71 -13.20 69.79
C LEU A 46 24.28 -13.51 69.29
N SER A 47 24.06 -13.44 67.97
CA SER A 47 22.85 -13.95 67.35
C SER A 47 23.12 -15.38 66.88
N LEU A 48 22.74 -16.33 67.72
CA LEU A 48 22.51 -17.72 67.33
C LEU A 48 21.49 -17.73 66.18
N VAL A 49 21.99 -17.74 64.94
CA VAL A 49 21.20 -18.22 63.81
C VAL A 49 21.14 -19.73 64.00
N PHE A 50 20.03 -20.19 64.58
CA PHE A 50 19.61 -21.57 64.42
C PHE A 50 19.49 -21.81 62.92
N VAL A 51 20.51 -22.43 62.34
CA VAL A 51 20.35 -23.20 61.10
C VAL A 51 19.42 -24.34 61.52
N SER A 52 18.11 -24.14 61.38
CA SER A 52 17.23 -25.28 61.24
C SER A 52 17.69 -25.95 59.96
N GLU A 53 18.47 -27.01 60.10
CA GLU A 53 18.48 -28.09 59.13
C GLU A 53 17.03 -28.54 59.01
N SER A 54 16.26 -27.87 58.13
CA SER A 54 15.12 -28.50 57.50
C SER A 54 15.74 -29.61 56.68
N SER A 55 15.89 -30.75 57.33
CA SER A 55 15.97 -32.03 56.67
C SER A 55 14.73 -32.10 55.80
N ALA A 56 14.85 -31.64 54.55
CA ALA A 56 14.00 -32.12 53.49
C ALA A 56 14.16 -33.63 53.57
N GLN A 57 13.18 -34.28 54.19
CA GLN A 57 13.05 -35.72 54.15
C GLN A 57 13.07 -36.05 52.67
N ILE A 58 14.21 -36.58 52.22
CA ILE A 58 14.29 -37.27 50.95
C ILE A 58 13.26 -38.36 51.08
N ALA A 59 12.08 -38.15 50.48
CA ALA A 59 11.05 -39.18 50.37
C ALA A 59 11.79 -40.39 49.79
N GLY A 60 11.94 -41.44 50.61
CA GLY A 60 12.66 -42.63 50.21
C GLY A 60 12.10 -43.11 48.88
N ALA A 61 12.98 -43.42 47.93
CA ALA A 61 12.57 -43.93 46.62
C ALA A 61 11.52 -45.03 46.81
N LYS A 62 10.28 -44.77 46.39
CA LYS A 62 9.18 -45.72 46.52
C LYS A 62 9.60 -47.01 45.84
N LYS A 63 9.56 -48.12 46.58
CA LYS A 63 9.96 -49.41 46.03
C LYS A 63 8.98 -49.82 44.94
N LYS A 64 9.51 -50.25 43.79
CA LYS A 64 8.67 -50.79 42.71
C LYS A 64 7.81 -51.95 43.23
N PRO A 65 6.53 -52.04 42.81
CA PRO A 65 5.67 -53.16 43.15
C PRO A 65 6.30 -54.48 42.69
N THR A 66 6.24 -55.51 43.55
CA THR A 66 6.68 -56.87 43.21
C THR A 66 5.53 -57.77 42.77
N GLN A 67 4.30 -57.26 42.81
CA GLN A 67 3.07 -57.92 42.41
C GLN A 67 2.39 -57.12 41.30
N GLN A 68 1.54 -57.79 40.53
CA GLN A 68 0.79 -57.17 39.44
C GLN A 68 -0.13 -56.08 40.01
N VAL A 69 0.01 -54.86 39.51
CA VAL A 69 -0.84 -53.73 39.87
C VAL A 69 -1.98 -53.66 38.87
N ALA A 70 -3.21 -53.42 39.32
CA ALA A 70 -4.30 -53.22 38.38
C ALA A 70 -4.03 -51.95 37.54
N PRO A 71 -4.37 -51.92 36.24
CA PRO A 71 -4.00 -50.81 35.35
C PRO A 71 -4.40 -49.41 35.88
N LYS A 72 -5.56 -49.34 36.54
CA LYS A 72 -6.11 -48.14 37.20
C LYS A 72 -5.33 -47.64 38.43
N ASP A 73 -4.48 -48.48 38.99
CA ASP A 73 -3.77 -48.21 40.25
C ASP A 73 -2.31 -47.82 40.01
N CYS A 74 -1.87 -47.65 38.75
CA CYS A 74 -0.51 -47.23 38.40
C CYS A 74 -0.13 -45.84 38.97
N THR A 75 -1.11 -44.96 39.13
CA THR A 75 -0.93 -43.62 39.71
C THR A 75 -1.29 -43.58 41.20
N ALA A 76 -1.87 -44.65 41.74
CA ALA A 76 -2.24 -44.73 43.15
C ALA A 76 -1.01 -44.61 44.06
N SER A 77 -1.23 -44.05 45.26
CA SER A 77 -0.20 -43.88 46.28
C SER A 77 1.05 -43.14 45.78
N GLU A 78 0.87 -42.24 44.80
CA GLU A 78 1.89 -41.37 44.21
C GLU A 78 3.11 -42.12 43.61
N CYS A 79 2.88 -43.24 42.92
CA CYS A 79 3.92 -43.95 42.16
C CYS A 79 4.24 -43.30 40.80
N HIS A 80 3.21 -42.98 40.01
CA HIS A 80 3.32 -42.30 38.69
C HIS A 80 2.40 -41.08 38.58
N GLN A 81 2.15 -40.40 39.69
CA GLN A 81 1.24 -39.25 39.72
C GLN A 81 1.71 -38.12 38.79
N ASP A 82 3.02 -38.01 38.59
CA ASP A 82 3.67 -37.07 37.69
C ASP A 82 3.28 -37.26 36.22
N VAL A 83 3.03 -38.50 35.78
CA VAL A 83 2.64 -38.83 34.40
C VAL A 83 1.27 -38.26 34.04
N ILE A 84 0.38 -38.11 35.03
CA ILE A 84 -0.95 -37.52 34.86
C ILE A 84 -1.05 -36.11 35.48
N ALA A 85 0.05 -35.55 35.98
CA ALA A 85 0.09 -34.23 36.60
C ALA A 85 0.21 -33.12 35.57
N HIS A 86 -0.67 -33.14 34.57
CA HIS A 86 -0.75 -32.13 33.52
C HIS A 86 -2.07 -31.38 33.58
N LYS A 87 -2.08 -30.15 33.09
CA LYS A 87 -3.32 -29.37 32.98
C LYS A 87 -4.35 -30.02 32.05
N TYR A 88 -3.89 -30.59 30.94
CA TYR A 88 -4.69 -31.36 30.00
C TYR A 88 -4.12 -32.77 29.95
N VAL A 89 -4.91 -33.77 30.32
CA VAL A 89 -4.51 -35.17 30.43
C VAL A 89 -5.30 -35.96 29.41
N HIS A 90 -4.65 -36.92 28.76
CA HIS A 90 -5.31 -37.81 27.81
C HIS A 90 -6.28 -38.74 28.57
N ASP A 91 -7.58 -38.57 28.28
CA ASP A 91 -8.71 -39.24 28.92
C ASP A 91 -8.85 -39.02 30.45
N GLN A 92 -9.65 -38.01 30.83
CA GLN A 92 -9.99 -37.75 32.24
C GLN A 92 -10.75 -38.90 32.94
N LYS A 93 -11.17 -39.95 32.22
CA LYS A 93 -11.92 -41.09 32.76
C LYS A 93 -11.22 -42.45 32.61
N ALA A 94 -10.16 -42.58 31.80
CA ALA A 94 -9.39 -43.80 31.71
C ALA A 94 -8.03 -43.65 32.40
N ALA A 95 -8.03 -43.93 33.70
CA ALA A 95 -6.82 -44.46 34.36
C ALA A 95 -6.42 -45.85 33.82
N ASP A 96 -6.97 -46.32 32.68
CA ASP A 96 -6.65 -47.63 32.14
C ASP A 96 -5.36 -47.57 31.33
N CYS A 97 -4.23 -47.53 32.05
CA CYS A 97 -2.90 -47.59 31.44
C CYS A 97 -2.74 -48.82 30.53
N ALA A 98 -3.51 -49.90 30.74
CA ALA A 98 -3.44 -51.11 29.93
C ALA A 98 -4.04 -50.96 28.53
N ALA A 99 -4.79 -49.89 28.27
CA ALA A 99 -5.25 -49.57 26.92
C ALA A 99 -4.08 -49.28 25.96
N CYS A 100 -2.95 -48.77 26.49
CA CYS A 100 -1.77 -48.40 25.70
C CYS A 100 -0.49 -49.09 26.14
N HIS A 101 -0.38 -49.56 27.38
CA HIS A 101 0.80 -50.22 27.91
C HIS A 101 0.53 -51.69 28.21
N LEU A 102 1.45 -52.55 27.80
CA LEU A 102 1.44 -53.97 28.13
C LEU A 102 2.59 -54.25 29.08
N GLN A 103 2.31 -54.86 30.22
CA GLN A 103 3.35 -55.37 31.10
C GLN A 103 4.08 -56.53 30.41
N ILE A 104 5.41 -56.44 30.35
CA ILE A 104 6.27 -57.47 29.78
C ILE A 104 7.14 -58.08 30.89
N GLY A 105 7.43 -59.37 30.78
CA GLY A 105 8.18 -60.10 31.80
C GLY A 105 7.37 -60.36 33.07
N LYS A 106 8.05 -60.52 34.21
CA LYS A 106 7.39 -60.82 35.48
C LYS A 106 6.95 -59.54 36.18
N ALA A 107 5.96 -59.66 37.07
CA ALA A 107 5.43 -58.52 37.81
C ALA A 107 6.50 -57.73 38.57
N GLU A 108 7.45 -58.46 39.16
CA GLU A 108 8.61 -57.96 39.90
C GLU A 108 9.61 -57.14 39.05
N ASP A 109 9.60 -57.31 37.73
CA ASP A 109 10.49 -56.58 36.83
C ASP A 109 10.00 -55.16 36.59
N HIS A 110 8.68 -54.94 36.70
CA HIS A 110 8.03 -53.64 36.48
C HIS A 110 8.38 -53.03 35.11
N GLN A 111 8.30 -53.84 34.06
CA GLN A 111 8.61 -53.45 32.68
C GLN A 111 7.34 -53.38 31.83
N PHE A 112 7.24 -52.34 31.01
CA PHE A 112 6.10 -52.09 30.13
C PHE A 112 6.57 -51.74 28.72
N ALA A 113 5.78 -52.15 27.73
CA ALA A 113 5.99 -51.81 26.33
C ALA A 113 4.66 -51.41 25.68
N LEU A 114 4.72 -50.75 24.54
CA LEU A 114 3.53 -50.54 23.71
C LEU A 114 3.17 -51.86 23.00
N PRO A 115 1.89 -52.26 22.96
CA PRO A 115 1.46 -53.50 22.31
C PRO A 115 1.49 -53.42 20.77
N ALA A 116 1.66 -52.21 20.22
CA ALA A 116 1.77 -51.94 18.79
C ALA A 116 2.65 -50.71 18.57
N LYS A 117 2.97 -50.41 17.31
CA LYS A 117 3.62 -49.13 16.98
C LYS A 117 2.70 -47.96 17.35
N PRO A 118 3.24 -46.79 17.77
CA PRO A 118 2.44 -45.64 18.16
C PRO A 118 1.37 -45.26 17.14
N GLU A 119 1.72 -45.23 15.86
CA GLU A 119 0.82 -44.89 14.76
C GLU A 119 -0.39 -45.82 14.64
N ASP A 120 -0.19 -47.14 14.78
CA ASP A 120 -1.25 -48.14 14.72
C ASP A 120 -2.10 -48.13 16.00
N LEU A 121 -1.50 -47.76 17.13
CA LEU A 121 -2.19 -47.69 18.41
C LEU A 121 -3.12 -46.48 18.50
N CYS A 122 -2.65 -45.31 18.06
CA CYS A 122 -3.40 -44.06 18.17
C CYS A 122 -4.68 -44.08 17.32
N VAL A 123 -4.60 -44.58 16.08
CA VAL A 123 -5.73 -44.56 15.12
C VAL A 123 -6.83 -45.57 15.44
N LYS A 124 -6.62 -46.49 16.39
CA LYS A 124 -7.70 -47.37 16.91
C LYS A 124 -8.81 -46.55 17.56
N CYS A 125 -8.46 -45.41 18.16
CA CYS A 125 -9.41 -44.51 18.81
C CYS A 125 -9.49 -43.15 18.11
N HIS A 126 -8.38 -42.61 17.61
CA HIS A 126 -8.30 -41.30 16.97
C HIS A 126 -8.52 -41.41 15.46
N GLN A 127 -9.78 -41.27 15.04
CA GLN A 127 -10.13 -41.26 13.63
C GLN A 127 -9.71 -39.92 13.00
N LEU A 128 -8.68 -39.98 12.15
CA LEU A 128 -8.21 -38.82 11.40
C LEU A 128 -8.87 -38.80 10.02
N PRO A 129 -9.54 -37.70 9.63
CA PRO A 129 -10.12 -37.60 8.30
C PRO A 129 -8.99 -37.61 7.26
N ALA A 130 -9.00 -38.61 6.38
CA ALA A 130 -8.11 -38.66 5.24
C ALA A 130 -8.58 -37.63 4.20
N LYS A 131 -7.78 -36.58 4.01
CA LYS A 131 -8.01 -35.56 2.98
C LYS A 131 -6.91 -35.61 1.93
N LYS A 132 -7.08 -34.87 0.83
CA LYS A 132 -6.19 -34.91 -0.35
C LYS A 132 -4.73 -34.60 -0.02
N HIS A 133 -4.50 -33.69 0.92
CA HIS A 133 -3.17 -33.29 1.36
C HIS A 133 -3.02 -33.62 2.83
N ALA A 134 -1.86 -34.17 3.21
CA ALA A 134 -1.56 -34.53 4.58
C ALA A 134 -0.19 -34.01 4.98
N HIS A 135 -0.06 -33.64 6.26
CA HIS A 135 1.19 -33.19 6.84
C HIS A 135 2.15 -34.37 6.98
N LEU A 136 3.42 -34.19 6.60
CA LEU A 136 4.38 -35.30 6.53
C LEU A 136 4.52 -36.07 7.87
N PRO A 137 4.73 -35.40 9.04
CA PRO A 137 4.69 -36.06 10.34
C PRO A 137 3.45 -36.92 10.62
N MET A 138 2.29 -36.54 10.08
CA MET A 138 1.06 -37.34 10.23
C MET A 138 1.13 -38.60 9.37
N THR A 139 1.55 -38.48 8.10
CA THR A 139 1.69 -39.64 7.20
C THR A 139 2.79 -40.61 7.62
N GLU A 140 3.80 -40.12 8.33
CA GLU A 140 4.89 -40.93 8.88
C GLU A 140 4.56 -41.51 10.26
N GLY A 141 3.35 -41.32 10.78
CA GLY A 141 2.94 -41.87 12.07
C GLY A 141 3.60 -41.19 13.28
N LYS A 142 4.23 -40.03 13.10
CA LYS A 142 4.95 -39.29 14.15
C LYS A 142 3.98 -38.47 15.01
N CYS A 143 2.86 -39.05 15.45
CA CYS A 143 1.84 -38.39 16.26
C CYS A 143 2.45 -37.71 17.50
N MET A 144 3.38 -38.43 18.14
CA MET A 144 4.04 -37.95 19.34
C MET A 144 4.98 -36.76 19.07
N SER A 145 5.37 -36.46 17.83
CA SER A 145 6.18 -35.24 17.58
C SER A 145 5.44 -33.96 17.99
N CYS A 146 4.11 -33.98 17.98
CA CYS A 146 3.26 -32.87 18.38
C CYS A 146 2.44 -33.16 19.63
N HIS A 147 2.01 -34.41 19.85
CA HIS A 147 1.16 -34.79 20.98
C HIS A 147 1.94 -35.52 22.08
N ASP A 148 1.50 -35.37 23.31
CA ASP A 148 1.91 -36.19 24.43
C ASP A 148 0.74 -37.07 24.90
N PRO A 149 0.82 -38.39 24.74
CA PRO A 149 -0.30 -39.27 25.08
C PRO A 149 -0.57 -39.35 26.59
N HIS A 150 0.28 -38.81 27.45
CA HIS A 150 -0.01 -38.73 28.88
C HIS A 150 -0.69 -37.42 29.25
N GLY A 151 -0.26 -36.31 28.66
CA GLY A 151 -0.83 -35.00 28.89
C GLY A 151 0.14 -33.86 28.65
N SER A 152 -0.37 -32.63 28.62
CA SER A 152 0.46 -31.44 28.54
C SER A 152 -0.21 -30.20 29.13
N GLU A 153 0.53 -29.09 29.12
CA GLU A 153 0.00 -27.77 29.50
C GLU A 153 -0.88 -27.12 28.42
N HIS A 154 -1.02 -27.77 27.26
CA HIS A 154 -1.74 -27.26 26.10
C HIS A 154 -2.91 -28.19 25.74
N LYS A 155 -4.01 -27.61 25.23
CA LYS A 155 -5.18 -28.38 24.78
C LYS A 155 -4.78 -29.41 23.73
N HIS A 156 -5.51 -30.53 23.67
CA HIS A 156 -5.22 -31.66 22.79
C HIS A 156 -3.84 -32.27 23.07
N GLU A 157 -3.37 -32.11 24.31
CA GLU A 157 -2.15 -32.68 24.84
C GLU A 157 -0.94 -32.35 23.95
N LEU A 158 -0.88 -31.13 23.43
CA LEU A 158 0.19 -30.70 22.52
C LEU A 158 1.48 -30.42 23.29
N ARG A 159 2.63 -30.76 22.70
CA ARG A 159 3.97 -30.51 23.26
C ARG A 159 4.42 -29.05 23.17
N GLY A 160 3.55 -28.15 22.75
CA GLY A 160 3.76 -26.72 22.61
C GLY A 160 2.46 -26.04 22.20
N ASP A 161 2.45 -24.71 22.20
CA ASP A 161 1.30 -23.94 21.80
C ASP A 161 1.26 -23.87 20.25
N PRO A 162 0.18 -24.36 19.61
CA PRO A 162 0.02 -24.30 18.15
C PRO A 162 -0.10 -22.87 17.62
N ASN A 163 -0.37 -21.89 18.48
CA ASN A 163 -0.42 -20.47 18.16
C ASN A 163 0.85 -19.71 18.56
N LYS A 164 1.94 -20.42 18.89
CA LYS A 164 3.21 -19.76 19.27
C LYS A 164 4.43 -20.56 18.85
N ASP A 165 4.73 -21.64 19.56
CA ASP A 165 6.05 -22.29 19.52
C ASP A 165 6.03 -23.70 18.92
N LEU A 166 4.89 -24.39 18.90
CA LEU A 166 4.82 -25.78 18.44
C LEU A 166 5.36 -25.97 17.02
N CYS A 167 4.87 -25.14 16.09
CA CYS A 167 5.19 -25.28 14.67
C CYS A 167 6.64 -24.87 14.38
N ILE A 168 7.11 -23.79 14.99
CA ILE A 168 8.45 -23.24 14.74
C ILE A 168 9.58 -24.09 15.33
N LYS A 169 9.29 -25.06 16.20
CA LYS A 169 10.27 -26.09 16.61
C LYS A 169 10.92 -26.78 15.41
N CYS A 170 10.17 -26.94 14.31
CA CYS A 170 10.66 -27.49 13.05
C CYS A 170 10.63 -26.46 11.89
N HIS A 171 9.61 -25.60 11.81
CA HIS A 171 9.41 -24.64 10.71
C HIS A 171 10.17 -23.31 10.88
N HIS A 172 11.31 -23.32 11.58
CA HIS A 172 12.15 -22.13 11.81
C HIS A 172 13.05 -21.73 10.62
N LYS A 173 13.05 -22.47 9.51
CA LYS A 173 13.93 -22.18 8.36
C LYS A 173 13.41 -21.03 7.49
N THR A 174 13.90 -19.85 7.87
CA THR A 174 14.53 -18.76 7.07
C THR A 174 13.74 -17.76 6.25
N ASP A 175 12.50 -18.00 5.79
CA ASP A 175 11.77 -16.96 5.00
C ASP A 175 10.40 -16.55 5.55
N VAL A 176 9.75 -17.38 6.38
CA VAL A 176 8.37 -17.11 6.84
C VAL A 176 8.27 -16.10 7.99
N THR A 177 9.35 -15.90 8.75
CA THR A 177 9.39 -14.98 9.91
C THR A 177 10.60 -14.06 9.92
N ASN A 178 11.56 -14.26 9.00
CA ASN A 178 12.86 -13.58 9.01
C ASN A 178 12.99 -12.56 7.87
N LYS A 179 11.88 -11.90 7.55
CA LYS A 179 11.85 -10.77 6.61
C LYS A 179 11.42 -9.51 7.34
N LYS A 180 11.67 -8.35 6.71
CA LYS A 180 11.40 -7.05 7.33
C LYS A 180 9.93 -6.83 7.71
N PHE A 181 9.01 -7.32 6.88
CA PHE A 181 7.57 -7.15 7.08
C PHE A 181 6.91 -8.51 7.23
N VAL A 182 6.72 -8.94 8.47
CA VAL A 182 6.01 -10.19 8.81
C VAL A 182 4.52 -9.91 9.00
N HIS A 183 3.68 -10.79 8.44
CA HIS A 183 2.23 -10.74 8.60
C HIS A 183 1.84 -10.99 10.06
N GLY A 184 0.90 -10.21 10.59
CA GLY A 184 0.55 -10.19 12.02
C GLY A 184 0.33 -11.57 12.66
N PRO A 185 -0.55 -12.43 12.11
CA PRO A 185 -0.77 -13.79 12.62
C PRO A 185 0.52 -14.63 12.67
N VAL A 186 1.40 -14.46 11.69
CA VAL A 186 2.67 -15.20 11.62
C VAL A 186 3.67 -14.65 12.64
N ALA A 187 3.72 -13.34 12.85
CA ALA A 187 4.60 -12.71 13.83
C ALA A 187 4.32 -13.16 15.26
N VAL A 188 3.07 -13.53 15.58
CA VAL A 188 2.69 -14.06 16.90
C VAL A 188 2.70 -15.59 16.96
N GLY A 189 2.95 -16.28 15.85
CA GLY A 189 2.99 -17.74 15.76
C GLY A 189 1.64 -18.43 15.58
N ALA A 190 0.59 -17.69 15.23
CA ALA A 190 -0.78 -18.19 15.06
C ALA A 190 -0.99 -18.96 13.73
N CYS A 191 -0.11 -19.93 13.45
CA CYS A 191 -0.09 -20.71 12.20
C CYS A 191 -1.41 -21.45 11.95
N SER A 192 -2.05 -21.94 13.01
CA SER A 192 -3.33 -22.64 12.96
C SER A 192 -4.54 -21.73 12.73
N THR A 193 -4.34 -20.42 12.50
CA THR A 193 -5.40 -19.55 11.97
C THR A 193 -5.63 -19.80 10.48
N CYS A 194 -4.57 -20.17 9.76
CA CYS A 194 -4.61 -20.38 8.31
C CYS A 194 -4.43 -21.84 7.92
N HIS A 195 -3.64 -22.58 8.69
CA HIS A 195 -3.30 -23.97 8.40
C HIS A 195 -4.07 -24.96 9.28
N VAL A 196 -4.21 -26.19 8.79
CA VAL A 196 -4.63 -27.37 9.57
C VAL A 196 -3.45 -28.34 9.69
N SER A 197 -3.24 -28.88 10.89
CA SER A 197 -1.98 -29.57 11.21
C SER A 197 -1.88 -31.02 10.72
N HIS A 198 -3.01 -31.66 10.39
CA HIS A 198 -3.06 -33.07 9.99
C HIS A 198 -3.27 -33.24 8.48
N SER A 199 -4.40 -32.76 7.98
CA SER A 199 -4.78 -32.95 6.58
C SER A 199 -5.74 -31.85 6.12
N SER A 200 -5.68 -31.50 4.83
CA SER A 200 -6.62 -30.59 4.17
C SER A 200 -6.97 -31.06 2.76
N ASP A 201 -8.11 -30.60 2.27
CA ASP A 201 -8.45 -30.71 0.85
C ASP A 201 -7.74 -29.63 0.02
N GLU A 202 -7.23 -28.60 0.68
CA GLU A 202 -6.47 -27.49 0.09
C GLU A 202 -4.95 -27.74 0.16
N PRO A 203 -4.19 -27.31 -0.85
CA PRO A 203 -2.74 -27.45 -0.86
C PRO A 203 -2.10 -26.67 0.29
N LYS A 204 -0.89 -27.08 0.68
CA LYS A 204 -0.15 -26.48 1.82
C LYS A 204 -0.95 -26.50 3.14
N LEU A 205 -1.93 -27.39 3.24
CA LEU A 205 -2.75 -27.59 4.44
C LEU A 205 -3.53 -26.34 4.86
N LEU A 206 -4.05 -25.56 3.92
CA LEU A 206 -4.87 -24.40 4.25
C LEU A 206 -6.26 -24.81 4.75
N GLN A 207 -6.88 -23.98 5.58
CA GLN A 207 -8.25 -24.20 6.07
C GLN A 207 -9.33 -23.99 4.99
N ALA A 208 -9.04 -23.12 4.02
CA ALA A 208 -9.88 -22.81 2.89
C ALA A 208 -9.00 -22.39 1.70
N SER A 209 -9.61 -22.22 0.52
CA SER A 209 -8.88 -21.70 -0.63
C SER A 209 -8.25 -20.33 -0.31
N PRO A 210 -7.10 -19.97 -0.92
CA PRO A 210 -6.34 -18.79 -0.51
C PRO A 210 -7.16 -17.50 -0.40
N ASN A 211 -7.97 -17.18 -1.41
CA ASN A 211 -8.79 -15.97 -1.40
C ASN A 211 -9.87 -16.03 -0.32
N ALA A 212 -10.60 -17.15 -0.21
CA ALA A 212 -11.64 -17.30 0.80
C ALA A 212 -11.06 -17.19 2.22
N LEU A 213 -9.86 -17.74 2.43
CA LEU A 213 -9.16 -17.66 3.71
C LEU A 213 -8.77 -16.22 4.05
N CYS A 214 -8.19 -15.47 3.11
CA CYS A 214 -7.88 -14.05 3.30
C CYS A 214 -9.13 -13.24 3.68
N MET A 215 -10.27 -13.52 3.02
CA MET A 215 -11.53 -12.83 3.25
C MET A 215 -12.18 -13.16 4.59
N THR A 216 -11.75 -14.19 5.33
CA THR A 216 -12.24 -14.41 6.71
C THR A 216 -11.87 -13.28 7.67
N CYS A 217 -10.84 -12.49 7.33
CA CYS A 217 -10.38 -11.35 8.12
C CYS A 217 -10.32 -10.05 7.31
N HIS A 218 -10.10 -10.10 5.99
CA HIS A 218 -9.96 -8.94 5.11
C HIS A 218 -11.20 -8.65 4.27
N GLU A 219 -12.40 -8.81 4.84
CA GLU A 219 -13.69 -8.73 4.13
C GLU A 219 -13.88 -7.45 3.30
N GLU A 220 -13.34 -6.32 3.76
CA GLU A 220 -13.45 -5.03 3.06
C GLU A 220 -12.62 -5.01 1.76
N THR A 221 -11.61 -5.88 1.65
CA THR A 221 -10.67 -5.93 0.52
C THR A 221 -11.24 -6.78 -0.60
N GLY A 222 -11.90 -6.15 -1.57
CA GLY A 222 -12.47 -6.86 -2.72
C GLY A 222 -13.98 -7.09 -2.64
N ARG A 223 -14.65 -6.43 -1.69
CA ARG A 223 -16.12 -6.38 -1.66
C ARG A 223 -16.63 -5.67 -2.92
N ALA A 224 -17.31 -6.44 -3.77
CA ALA A 224 -18.02 -5.89 -4.91
C ALA A 224 -19.27 -5.18 -4.38
N GLU A 225 -19.30 -3.85 -4.51
CA GLU A 225 -20.45 -3.01 -4.19
C GLU A 225 -20.78 -2.14 -5.40
N ASP A 226 -22.04 -1.72 -5.50
CA ASP A 226 -22.47 -0.83 -6.58
C ASP A 226 -21.64 0.46 -6.58
N GLY A 227 -21.11 0.81 -7.75
CA GLY A 227 -20.24 1.98 -7.94
C GLY A 227 -18.79 1.81 -7.46
N VAL A 228 -18.40 0.62 -7.00
CA VAL A 228 -16.99 0.30 -6.69
C VAL A 228 -16.33 -0.39 -7.89
N HIS A 229 -15.24 0.20 -8.36
CA HIS A 229 -14.35 -0.43 -9.32
C HIS A 229 -13.38 -1.36 -8.58
N LEU A 230 -13.49 -2.66 -8.83
CA LEU A 230 -12.52 -3.64 -8.37
C LEU A 230 -11.36 -3.76 -9.36
N HIS A 231 -10.16 -3.97 -8.83
CA HIS A 231 -9.02 -4.32 -9.66
C HIS A 231 -9.15 -5.76 -10.13
N LYS A 232 -9.16 -5.96 -11.46
CA LYS A 232 -9.24 -7.29 -12.07
C LYS A 232 -8.15 -8.26 -11.59
N ALA A 233 -7.00 -7.77 -11.16
CA ALA A 233 -5.95 -8.60 -10.58
C ALA A 233 -6.41 -9.42 -9.36
N LEU A 234 -7.45 -8.97 -8.64
CA LEU A 234 -8.03 -9.72 -7.52
C LEU A 234 -8.59 -11.09 -7.95
N GLU A 235 -9.06 -11.24 -9.19
CA GLU A 235 -9.51 -12.52 -9.75
C GLU A 235 -8.38 -13.55 -9.85
N GLN A 236 -7.14 -13.08 -9.96
CA GLN A 236 -5.96 -13.95 -10.03
C GLN A 236 -5.52 -14.45 -8.65
N GLY A 237 -6.03 -13.82 -7.58
CA GLY A 237 -5.83 -14.19 -6.19
C GLY A 237 -4.83 -13.33 -5.43
N CYS A 238 -5.02 -13.26 -4.11
CA CYS A 238 -4.28 -12.36 -3.22
C CYS A 238 -2.76 -12.65 -3.24
N VAL A 239 -2.40 -13.92 -3.34
CA VAL A 239 -1.02 -14.39 -3.20
C VAL A 239 -0.13 -14.14 -4.43
N ASN A 240 -0.69 -13.61 -5.52
CA ASN A 240 0.11 -13.18 -6.67
C ASN A 240 0.79 -11.83 -6.41
N CYS A 241 0.25 -11.05 -5.49
CA CYS A 241 0.80 -9.75 -5.10
C CYS A 241 1.33 -9.77 -3.67
N HIS A 242 0.75 -10.59 -2.79
CA HIS A 242 1.12 -10.67 -1.38
C HIS A 242 1.76 -12.01 -1.01
N ASP A 243 2.78 -11.98 -0.16
CA ASP A 243 3.20 -13.16 0.58
C ASP A 243 2.36 -13.25 1.87
N PRO A 244 1.66 -14.38 2.13
CA PRO A 244 0.81 -14.51 3.31
C PRO A 244 1.61 -14.63 4.63
N HIS A 245 2.94 -14.77 4.56
CA HIS A 245 3.82 -14.87 5.72
C HIS A 245 4.67 -13.62 5.92
N ALA A 246 5.62 -13.35 5.02
CA ALA A 246 6.56 -12.25 5.21
C ALA A 246 7.32 -11.89 3.92
N THR A 247 7.60 -10.59 3.73
CA THR A 247 8.48 -10.10 2.66
C THR A 247 9.35 -8.96 3.15
N ASP A 248 10.33 -8.57 2.33
CA ASP A 248 11.13 -7.36 2.59
C ASP A 248 10.46 -6.08 2.05
N HIS A 249 9.29 -6.21 1.43
CA HIS A 249 8.51 -5.13 0.85
C HIS A 249 7.32 -4.75 1.74
N LYS A 250 6.94 -3.47 1.75
CA LYS A 250 5.83 -2.99 2.59
C LYS A 250 4.53 -3.70 2.21
N PHE A 251 3.64 -3.88 3.18
CA PHE A 251 2.34 -4.55 2.99
C PHE A 251 2.45 -6.00 2.52
N GLN A 252 3.56 -6.67 2.84
CA GLN A 252 3.83 -8.06 2.45
C GLN A 252 3.77 -8.26 0.93
N LEU A 253 4.12 -7.24 0.15
CA LEU A 253 4.12 -7.38 -1.30
C LEU A 253 5.27 -8.29 -1.76
N VAL A 254 5.07 -9.04 -2.85
CA VAL A 254 6.11 -9.87 -3.46
C VAL A 254 7.16 -9.04 -4.22
N GLU A 255 6.87 -7.77 -4.49
CA GLU A 255 7.75 -6.78 -5.12
C GLU A 255 7.22 -5.36 -4.82
N ASP A 256 8.09 -4.33 -4.85
CA ASP A 256 7.69 -2.95 -4.60
C ASP A 256 6.98 -2.28 -5.80
N SER A 257 6.15 -1.27 -5.52
CA SER A 257 5.64 -0.37 -6.56
C SER A 257 6.74 0.61 -6.99
N PRO A 258 6.92 0.88 -8.30
CA PRO A 258 6.03 0.55 -9.41
C PRO A 258 6.26 -0.82 -10.07
N LYS A 259 7.37 -1.51 -9.78
CA LYS A 259 7.76 -2.76 -10.49
C LYS A 259 6.67 -3.83 -10.46
N LEU A 260 6.04 -4.04 -9.30
CA LEU A 260 4.93 -5.00 -9.18
C LEU A 260 3.79 -4.66 -10.15
N CYS A 261 3.40 -3.39 -10.23
CA CYS A 261 2.34 -2.94 -11.13
C CYS A 261 2.75 -3.13 -12.60
N LEU A 262 4.01 -2.81 -12.91
CA LEU A 262 4.56 -2.91 -14.26
C LEU A 262 4.71 -4.36 -14.73
N SER A 263 4.77 -5.35 -13.84
CA SER A 263 4.73 -6.78 -14.24
C SER A 263 3.52 -7.13 -15.12
N CYS A 264 2.41 -6.41 -14.96
CA CYS A 264 1.21 -6.55 -15.79
C CYS A 264 0.92 -5.32 -16.65
N HIS A 265 1.28 -4.12 -16.18
CA HIS A 265 0.93 -2.86 -16.85
C HIS A 265 2.08 -2.25 -17.66
N GLN A 266 3.16 -3.00 -17.93
CA GLN A 266 4.32 -2.51 -18.70
C GLN A 266 3.90 -1.91 -20.03
N GLU A 267 3.09 -2.63 -20.82
CA GLU A 267 2.68 -2.16 -22.14
C GLU A 267 1.95 -0.81 -22.08
N LYS A 268 1.03 -0.66 -21.12
CA LYS A 268 0.30 0.59 -20.94
C LYS A 268 1.23 1.72 -20.51
N PHE A 269 2.18 1.44 -19.63
CA PHE A 269 3.18 2.39 -19.19
C PHE A 269 4.10 2.82 -20.34
N ASP A 270 4.55 1.88 -21.16
CA ASP A 270 5.36 2.15 -22.35
C ASP A 270 4.59 3.00 -23.36
N GLN A 271 3.31 2.68 -23.62
CA GLN A 271 2.45 3.49 -24.47
C GLN A 271 2.30 4.94 -23.96
N MET A 272 2.15 5.13 -22.65
CA MET A 272 2.02 6.47 -22.04
C MET A 272 3.34 7.25 -22.04
N THR A 273 4.48 6.55 -21.96
CA THR A 273 5.81 7.17 -21.87
C THR A 273 6.53 7.24 -23.22
N ALA A 274 6.02 6.57 -24.26
CA ALA A 274 6.58 6.57 -25.59
C ALA A 274 6.66 8.01 -26.14
N GLY A 275 7.88 8.47 -26.44
CA GLY A 275 8.12 9.82 -26.94
C GLY A 275 7.87 10.94 -25.91
N ALA A 276 7.64 10.60 -24.64
CA ALA A 276 7.47 11.59 -23.59
C ALA A 276 8.79 12.35 -23.35
N LYS A 277 8.71 13.68 -23.34
CA LYS A 277 9.84 14.55 -22.97
C LYS A 277 9.92 14.78 -21.47
N VAL A 278 8.80 14.61 -20.78
CA VAL A 278 8.68 14.77 -19.34
C VAL A 278 7.91 13.58 -18.79
N VAL A 279 8.49 12.89 -17.82
CA VAL A 279 7.83 11.85 -17.02
C VAL A 279 7.63 12.40 -15.62
N HIS A 280 6.44 12.21 -15.06
CA HIS A 280 6.14 12.64 -13.70
C HIS A 280 6.93 11.76 -12.71
N GLN A 281 7.83 12.37 -11.93
CA GLN A 281 8.64 11.62 -10.97
C GLN A 281 7.79 10.79 -9.98
N ALA A 282 6.56 11.22 -9.69
CA ALA A 282 5.64 10.48 -8.83
C ALA A 282 5.34 9.06 -9.31
N VAL A 283 5.43 8.78 -10.62
CA VAL A 283 5.15 7.43 -11.17
C VAL A 283 6.36 6.50 -11.12
N SER A 284 7.56 7.02 -10.85
CA SER A 284 8.81 6.27 -10.85
C SER A 284 9.51 6.18 -9.49
N GLN A 285 9.02 6.88 -8.47
CA GLN A 285 9.54 6.85 -7.09
C GLN A 285 8.96 5.71 -6.24
N ASP A 286 9.48 5.52 -5.02
CA ASP A 286 8.93 4.55 -4.04
C ASP A 286 7.43 4.82 -3.79
N GLY A 287 6.64 3.74 -3.74
CA GLY A 287 5.18 3.80 -3.74
C GLY A 287 4.57 4.09 -5.11
N GLY A 288 5.25 4.82 -6.00
CA GLY A 288 4.92 4.96 -7.43
C GLY A 288 3.42 5.14 -7.69
N CYS A 289 2.86 4.18 -8.43
CA CYS A 289 1.43 4.11 -8.79
C CYS A 289 0.50 4.19 -7.57
N THR A 290 0.91 3.57 -6.45
CA THR A 290 0.17 3.56 -5.18
C THR A 290 0.25 4.88 -4.40
N SER A 291 0.79 5.95 -4.98
CA SER A 291 0.57 7.31 -4.48
C SER A 291 -0.80 7.84 -4.89
N CYS A 292 -1.29 7.43 -6.06
CA CYS A 292 -2.52 7.95 -6.66
C CYS A 292 -3.60 6.86 -6.83
N HIS A 293 -3.22 5.60 -7.12
CA HIS A 293 -4.14 4.49 -7.42
C HIS A 293 -4.26 3.46 -6.28
N SER A 294 -5.48 3.20 -5.82
CA SER A 294 -5.81 2.13 -4.87
C SER A 294 -5.69 0.76 -5.55
N PRO A 295 -4.77 -0.13 -5.13
CA PRO A 295 -4.46 -1.35 -5.86
C PRO A 295 -5.56 -2.43 -5.81
N HIS A 296 -6.52 -2.32 -4.91
CA HIS A 296 -7.61 -3.30 -4.76
C HIS A 296 -8.93 -2.79 -5.32
N SER A 297 -9.35 -1.61 -4.89
CA SER A 297 -10.64 -1.05 -5.28
C SER A 297 -10.73 0.46 -5.09
N SER A 298 -11.61 1.11 -5.83
CA SER A 298 -11.99 2.50 -5.60
C SER A 298 -13.39 2.78 -6.14
N LYS A 299 -14.06 3.78 -5.57
CA LYS A 299 -15.29 4.37 -6.14
C LYS A 299 -15.02 5.29 -7.33
N LEU A 300 -13.75 5.58 -7.62
CA LEU A 300 -13.35 6.44 -8.72
C LEU A 300 -12.76 5.60 -9.88
N PRO A 301 -13.03 5.98 -11.15
CA PRO A 301 -12.46 5.31 -12.31
C PRO A 301 -10.94 5.26 -12.28
N GLY A 302 -10.36 4.22 -12.90
CA GLY A 302 -8.91 4.02 -12.89
C GLY A 302 -8.32 3.81 -11.49
N LEU A 303 -9.16 3.39 -10.53
CA LEU A 303 -8.77 3.12 -9.16
C LEU A 303 -8.19 4.32 -8.40
N GLN A 304 -8.56 5.56 -8.74
CA GLN A 304 -8.00 6.73 -8.04
C GLN A 304 -8.35 6.74 -6.55
N ARG A 305 -7.43 7.14 -5.67
CA ARG A 305 -7.66 7.18 -4.21
C ARG A 305 -8.60 8.29 -3.76
N ALA A 306 -8.63 9.39 -4.48
CA ALA A 306 -9.42 10.58 -4.18
C ALA A 306 -9.61 11.39 -5.47
N SER A 307 -10.39 12.47 -5.39
CA SER A 307 -10.52 13.43 -6.49
C SER A 307 -9.16 13.95 -6.96
N GLU A 308 -9.10 14.45 -8.19
CA GLU A 308 -7.85 14.95 -8.79
C GLU A 308 -7.19 16.01 -7.90
N VAL A 309 -7.93 17.06 -7.54
CA VAL A 309 -7.40 18.14 -6.71
C VAL A 309 -6.89 17.62 -5.36
N THR A 310 -7.63 16.73 -4.69
CA THR A 310 -7.20 16.17 -3.40
C THR A 310 -5.94 15.31 -3.58
N THR A 311 -5.84 14.54 -4.65
CA THR A 311 -4.68 13.70 -4.92
C THR A 311 -3.44 14.53 -5.25
N CYS A 312 -3.57 15.51 -6.16
CA CYS A 312 -2.46 16.38 -6.58
C CYS A 312 -1.94 17.23 -5.41
N LEU A 313 -2.84 17.83 -4.63
CA LEU A 313 -2.46 18.73 -3.54
C LEU A 313 -1.87 18.01 -2.33
N LYS A 314 -1.88 16.67 -2.23
CA LYS A 314 -1.11 15.97 -1.19
C LYS A 314 0.39 16.25 -1.26
N CYS A 315 0.90 16.51 -2.46
CA CYS A 315 2.32 16.79 -2.69
C CYS A 315 2.53 18.22 -3.21
N HIS A 316 1.61 18.74 -4.02
CA HIS A 316 1.67 20.10 -4.57
C HIS A 316 1.16 21.18 -3.59
N ASP A 317 1.16 20.89 -2.29
CA ASP A 317 0.89 21.81 -1.17
C ASP A 317 2.11 22.59 -0.69
N ARG A 318 3.25 22.41 -1.35
CA ARG A 318 4.52 23.04 -1.02
C ARG A 318 5.34 23.31 -2.27
N GLN A 319 6.39 24.13 -2.12
CA GLN A 319 7.37 24.28 -3.19
C GLN A 319 8.18 22.99 -3.33
N ILE A 320 8.34 22.50 -4.55
CA ILE A 320 9.11 21.29 -4.84
C ILE A 320 10.32 21.69 -5.68
N LYS A 321 11.53 21.46 -5.15
CA LYS A 321 12.77 21.64 -5.92
C LYS A 321 13.01 20.41 -6.78
N LYS A 322 13.07 20.62 -8.09
CA LYS A 322 13.41 19.58 -9.07
C LYS A 322 14.92 19.35 -9.09
N ALA A 323 15.34 18.19 -9.59
CA ALA A 323 16.75 17.86 -9.76
C ALA A 323 17.51 18.84 -10.68
N ASP A 324 16.82 19.47 -11.64
CA ASP A 324 17.37 20.50 -12.54
C ASP A 324 17.40 21.91 -11.89
N GLY A 325 17.19 22.01 -10.58
CA GLY A 325 17.18 23.26 -9.82
C GLY A 325 15.91 24.12 -10.00
N LYS A 326 15.02 23.76 -10.93
CA LYS A 326 13.74 24.47 -11.10
C LYS A 326 12.81 24.20 -9.92
N VAL A 327 11.98 25.18 -9.58
CA VAL A 327 11.03 25.09 -8.47
C VAL A 327 9.61 24.97 -9.01
N ILE A 328 8.89 23.94 -8.59
CA ILE A 328 7.44 23.86 -8.76
C ILE A 328 6.81 24.66 -7.62
N SER A 329 5.88 25.54 -7.97
CA SER A 329 5.22 26.41 -7.00
C SER A 329 4.30 25.64 -6.05
N ASN A 330 4.08 26.20 -4.87
CA ASN A 330 3.06 25.71 -3.94
C ASN A 330 1.67 25.98 -4.53
N MET A 331 1.08 24.96 -5.15
CA MET A 331 -0.21 25.10 -5.83
C MET A 331 -1.34 25.29 -4.82
N ALA A 332 -1.34 24.56 -3.70
CA ALA A 332 -2.37 24.75 -2.67
C ALA A 332 -2.41 26.20 -2.18
N LYS A 333 -1.24 26.79 -1.90
CA LYS A 333 -1.15 28.19 -1.46
C LYS A 333 -1.58 29.17 -2.55
N LEU A 334 -1.23 28.91 -3.81
CA LEU A 334 -1.68 29.72 -4.94
C LEU A 334 -3.22 29.73 -5.01
N LEU A 335 -3.86 28.56 -4.97
CA LEU A 335 -5.32 28.42 -5.05
C LEU A 335 -6.06 28.95 -3.81
N GLU A 336 -5.41 28.94 -2.64
CA GLU A 336 -5.94 29.52 -1.40
C GLU A 336 -5.92 31.04 -1.43
N THR A 337 -4.81 31.63 -1.89
CA THR A 337 -4.59 33.09 -1.86
C THR A 337 -5.22 33.83 -3.04
N ASN A 338 -5.63 33.12 -4.09
CA ASN A 338 -6.19 33.70 -5.30
C ASN A 338 -7.65 33.26 -5.48
N PRO A 339 -8.64 34.14 -5.21
CA PRO A 339 -10.04 33.75 -5.20
C PRO A 339 -10.63 33.52 -6.60
N ILE A 340 -10.07 34.16 -7.64
CA ILE A 340 -10.58 34.06 -9.01
C ILE A 340 -9.87 32.89 -9.70
N LYS A 341 -10.45 31.69 -9.56
CA LYS A 341 -9.95 30.44 -10.14
C LYS A 341 -10.42 30.27 -11.58
N HIS A 342 -9.53 29.78 -12.44
CA HIS A 342 -9.88 29.41 -13.81
C HIS A 342 -10.89 28.26 -13.80
N GLY A 343 -11.85 28.22 -14.74
CA GLY A 343 -13.02 27.30 -14.69
C GLY A 343 -12.68 25.84 -14.31
N PRO A 344 -11.88 25.11 -15.11
CA PRO A 344 -11.40 23.77 -14.74
C PRO A 344 -10.75 23.65 -13.36
N ILE A 345 -10.02 24.67 -12.91
CA ILE A 345 -9.36 24.68 -11.59
C ILE A 345 -10.36 24.92 -10.46
N ARG A 346 -11.33 25.81 -10.67
CA ARG A 346 -12.47 26.02 -9.76
C ARG A 346 -13.24 24.72 -9.56
N ASP A 347 -13.42 23.96 -10.63
CA ASP A 347 -14.18 22.71 -10.66
C ASP A 347 -13.31 21.50 -10.25
N GLY A 348 -12.02 21.70 -9.95
CA GLY A 348 -11.12 20.67 -9.42
C GLY A 348 -10.55 19.70 -10.46
N HIS A 349 -10.61 20.05 -11.75
CA HIS A 349 -10.15 19.24 -12.88
C HIS A 349 -8.76 19.67 -13.34
N CYS A 350 -7.73 19.09 -12.75
CA CYS A 350 -6.34 19.34 -13.11
C CYS A 350 -5.95 18.64 -14.42
N THR A 351 -6.52 17.45 -14.68
CA THR A 351 -6.11 16.59 -15.81
C THR A 351 -6.60 17.08 -17.17
N VAL A 352 -7.49 18.08 -17.21
CA VAL A 352 -7.92 18.74 -18.45
C VAL A 352 -6.75 19.41 -19.16
N CYS A 353 -5.80 19.93 -18.38
CA CYS A 353 -4.60 20.60 -18.89
C CYS A 353 -3.31 19.85 -18.61
N HIS A 354 -3.29 18.92 -17.66
CA HIS A 354 -2.10 18.17 -17.27
C HIS A 354 -2.24 16.67 -17.54
N ASP A 355 -1.19 16.06 -18.08
CA ASP A 355 -1.03 14.60 -18.11
C ASP A 355 -0.27 14.14 -16.85
N PRO A 356 -0.95 13.52 -15.86
CA PRO A 356 -0.34 13.23 -14.57
C PRO A 356 0.73 12.14 -14.62
N HIS A 357 0.92 11.43 -15.74
CA HIS A 357 1.91 10.36 -15.85
C HIS A 357 3.15 10.82 -16.61
N ALA A 358 2.97 11.22 -17.86
CA ALA A 358 4.05 11.59 -18.75
C ALA A 358 3.49 12.31 -19.98
N GLY A 359 4.32 13.11 -20.65
CA GLY A 359 3.89 13.74 -21.88
C GLY A 359 5.03 14.42 -22.64
N PRO A 360 4.76 14.88 -23.87
CA PRO A 360 5.76 15.54 -24.70
C PRO A 360 5.96 17.02 -24.35
N HIS A 361 5.09 17.62 -23.53
CA HIS A 361 5.13 19.03 -23.20
C HIS A 361 5.69 19.29 -21.81
N PHE A 362 6.32 20.46 -21.61
CA PHE A 362 6.90 20.83 -20.33
C PHE A 362 5.80 20.94 -19.25
N SER A 363 6.19 20.76 -17.99
CA SER A 363 5.25 20.79 -16.85
C SER A 363 4.04 19.87 -17.03
N LEU A 364 4.24 18.75 -17.75
CA LEU A 364 3.23 17.73 -17.98
C LEU A 364 1.96 18.30 -18.62
N LEU A 365 2.07 19.30 -19.50
CA LEU A 365 0.89 19.81 -20.18
C LEU A 365 0.36 18.77 -21.18
N SER A 366 -0.96 18.68 -21.29
CA SER A 366 -1.63 17.74 -22.20
C SER A 366 -1.55 18.16 -23.67
N ASP A 367 -1.20 19.42 -23.94
CA ASP A 367 -1.05 19.98 -25.28
C ASP A 367 -0.10 21.19 -25.25
N GLU A 368 0.26 21.71 -26.42
CA GLU A 368 1.24 22.78 -26.54
C GLU A 368 0.71 24.12 -26.00
N TYR A 369 1.53 24.77 -25.18
CA TYR A 369 1.34 26.12 -24.66
C TYR A 369 2.68 26.69 -24.22
N PRO A 370 3.19 27.82 -24.75
CA PRO A 370 4.62 28.09 -24.68
C PRO A 370 5.07 28.46 -23.25
N ALA A 371 6.26 27.98 -22.86
CA ALA A 371 6.87 28.30 -21.57
C ALA A 371 7.43 29.74 -21.50
N LYS A 372 7.72 30.34 -22.66
CA LYS A 372 8.45 31.60 -22.78
C LYS A 372 7.50 32.80 -22.66
N PHE A 373 8.06 33.97 -22.34
CA PHE A 373 7.32 35.24 -22.35
C PHE A 373 6.90 35.64 -23.77
N TYR A 374 7.80 35.50 -24.73
CA TYR A 374 7.53 35.75 -26.15
C TYR A 374 7.62 34.46 -26.97
N SER A 375 6.74 34.34 -27.95
CA SER A 375 6.74 33.25 -28.94
C SER A 375 6.03 33.70 -30.21
N ALA A 376 6.39 33.10 -31.35
CA ALA A 376 5.62 33.26 -32.57
C ALA A 376 4.20 32.75 -32.38
N PHE A 377 3.23 33.46 -32.96
CA PHE A 377 1.86 32.99 -33.00
C PHE A 377 1.70 31.87 -34.03
N SER A 378 1.13 30.76 -33.57
CA SER A 378 0.55 29.73 -34.41
C SER A 378 -0.58 29.08 -33.62
N MET A 379 -1.56 28.49 -34.33
CA MET A 379 -2.63 27.75 -33.67
C MET A 379 -2.08 26.58 -32.85
N ASP A 380 -1.02 25.93 -33.36
CA ASP A 380 -0.38 24.81 -32.69
C ASP A 380 0.29 25.23 -31.38
N ASN A 381 0.96 26.38 -31.33
CA ASN A 381 1.66 26.84 -30.11
C ASN A 381 0.71 27.08 -28.94
N TYR A 382 -0.57 27.36 -29.20
CA TYR A 382 -1.59 27.65 -28.18
C TYR A 382 -2.73 26.64 -28.19
N LYS A 383 -2.49 25.46 -28.76
CA LYS A 383 -3.50 24.42 -28.96
C LYS A 383 -4.19 24.03 -27.65
N LEU A 384 -3.45 24.02 -26.53
CA LEU A 384 -4.04 23.79 -25.21
C LEU A 384 -5.17 24.78 -24.88
N CYS A 385 -4.96 26.07 -25.14
CA CYS A 385 -5.90 27.13 -24.82
C CYS A 385 -7.12 27.10 -25.76
N PHE A 386 -6.89 26.87 -27.04
CA PHE A 386 -7.94 26.92 -28.07
C PHE A 386 -8.87 25.70 -28.09
N ARG A 387 -8.62 24.70 -27.23
CA ARG A 387 -9.61 23.64 -26.93
C ARG A 387 -10.87 24.18 -26.26
N CYS A 388 -10.78 25.32 -25.57
CA CYS A 388 -11.90 25.92 -24.84
C CYS A 388 -12.13 27.40 -25.18
N HIS A 389 -11.08 28.13 -25.53
CA HIS A 389 -11.18 29.55 -25.89
C HIS A 389 -11.22 29.74 -27.41
N SER A 390 -12.04 30.68 -27.88
CA SER A 390 -12.09 30.99 -29.31
C SER A 390 -10.80 31.67 -29.77
N ALA A 391 -10.18 31.14 -30.82
CA ALA A 391 -8.99 31.76 -31.44
C ALA A 391 -9.30 33.13 -32.07
N ASP A 392 -10.56 33.43 -32.36
CA ASP A 392 -11.00 34.74 -32.86
C ASP A 392 -10.50 35.89 -31.99
N MET A 393 -10.35 35.65 -30.67
CA MET A 393 -9.85 36.66 -29.75
C MET A 393 -8.44 37.14 -30.07
N VAL A 394 -7.64 36.38 -30.82
CA VAL A 394 -6.29 36.79 -31.27
C VAL A 394 -6.17 36.89 -32.78
N THR A 395 -7.03 36.23 -33.56
CA THR A 395 -6.92 36.21 -35.03
C THR A 395 -7.69 37.33 -35.70
N LYS A 396 -8.79 37.83 -35.11
CA LYS A 396 -9.59 38.91 -35.69
C LYS A 396 -8.99 40.28 -35.36
N GLU A 397 -8.90 41.15 -36.36
CA GLU A 397 -8.49 42.55 -36.16
C GLU A 397 -9.55 43.38 -35.43
N ASP A 398 -10.85 43.10 -35.70
CA ASP A 398 -11.97 43.68 -34.97
C ASP A 398 -12.32 42.82 -33.74
N GLY A 399 -12.21 43.42 -32.55
CA GLY A 399 -12.49 42.81 -31.27
C GLY A 399 -13.94 42.94 -30.82
N THR A 400 -14.82 43.61 -31.58
CA THR A 400 -16.21 43.85 -31.20
C THR A 400 -16.97 42.52 -31.06
N GLY A 401 -17.56 42.28 -29.89
CA GLY A 401 -18.20 41.00 -29.57
C GLY A 401 -17.26 39.80 -29.48
N VAL A 402 -15.94 40.00 -29.57
CA VAL A 402 -14.91 38.95 -29.63
C VAL A 402 -13.92 39.02 -28.48
N THR A 403 -13.63 40.22 -27.96
CA THR A 403 -12.81 40.42 -26.76
C THR A 403 -13.20 41.68 -26.00
N MET A 404 -12.99 41.66 -24.69
CA MET A 404 -13.10 42.86 -23.85
C MET A 404 -11.81 43.70 -23.86
N PHE A 405 -10.68 43.15 -24.31
CA PHE A 405 -9.42 43.88 -24.44
C PHE A 405 -9.27 44.46 -25.85
N ARG A 406 -9.94 45.59 -26.09
CA ARG A 406 -9.99 46.30 -27.38
C ARG A 406 -10.01 47.82 -27.18
N ASP A 407 -9.42 48.56 -28.11
CA ASP A 407 -9.46 50.04 -28.15
C ASP A 407 -10.28 50.49 -29.37
N GLY A 408 -11.45 51.09 -29.15
CA GLY A 408 -12.48 51.14 -30.19
C GLY A 408 -12.82 49.73 -30.67
N THR A 409 -12.82 49.50 -31.98
CA THR A 409 -12.95 48.15 -32.57
C THR A 409 -11.63 47.37 -32.57
N ARG A 410 -10.48 48.03 -32.39
CA ARG A 410 -9.17 47.39 -32.55
C ARG A 410 -8.93 46.33 -31.47
N ASN A 411 -8.76 45.09 -31.89
CA ASN A 411 -8.44 43.97 -31.01
C ASN A 411 -7.01 44.10 -30.45
N LEU A 412 -6.88 44.31 -29.14
CA LEU A 412 -5.57 44.43 -28.51
C LEU A 412 -4.93 43.07 -28.21
N HIS A 413 -5.70 41.98 -28.08
CA HIS A 413 -5.11 40.64 -28.01
C HIS A 413 -4.40 40.29 -29.32
N ALA A 414 -5.03 40.53 -30.47
CA ALA A 414 -4.38 40.35 -31.77
C ALA A 414 -3.09 41.17 -31.89
N LEU A 415 -3.12 42.44 -31.46
CA LEU A 415 -1.95 43.31 -31.46
C LEU A 415 -0.76 42.79 -30.64
N HIS A 416 -1.02 42.10 -29.52
CA HIS A 416 0.04 41.64 -28.62
C HIS A 416 0.48 40.21 -28.88
N VAL A 417 -0.45 39.33 -29.26
CA VAL A 417 -0.22 37.89 -29.37
C VAL A 417 0.08 37.48 -30.81
N ASN A 418 -0.68 37.98 -31.80
CA ASN A 418 -0.62 37.52 -33.18
C ASN A 418 0.55 38.16 -33.96
N LYS A 419 1.78 37.77 -33.61
CA LYS A 419 3.04 38.27 -34.16
C LYS A 419 4.11 37.17 -34.17
N ASP A 420 5.15 37.33 -34.98
CA ASP A 420 6.34 36.46 -34.96
C ASP A 420 7.08 36.47 -33.61
N ASN A 421 6.99 37.58 -32.88
CA ASN A 421 7.50 37.72 -31.51
C ASN A 421 6.39 38.22 -30.59
N GLY A 422 5.25 37.54 -30.61
CA GLY A 422 4.08 37.87 -29.81
C GLY A 422 4.29 37.59 -28.32
N ARG A 423 3.60 38.35 -27.47
CA ARG A 423 3.47 38.03 -26.04
C ARG A 423 2.60 36.79 -25.91
N THR A 424 3.08 35.80 -25.17
CA THR A 424 2.28 34.60 -24.90
C THR A 424 1.15 34.95 -23.92
N CYS A 425 0.11 34.12 -23.84
CA CYS A 425 -0.96 34.33 -22.86
C CYS A 425 -0.41 34.41 -21.43
N ARG A 426 0.69 33.68 -21.14
CA ARG A 426 1.39 33.67 -19.85
C ARG A 426 2.00 35.03 -19.49
N ALA A 427 2.34 35.84 -20.49
CA ALA A 427 2.90 37.16 -20.27
C ALA A 427 1.95 38.07 -19.50
N CYS A 428 0.64 37.83 -19.62
CA CYS A 428 -0.39 38.65 -19.00
C CYS A 428 -1.31 37.88 -18.05
N HIS A 429 -1.53 36.57 -18.26
CA HIS A 429 -2.54 35.78 -17.53
C HIS A 429 -1.95 34.69 -16.64
N GLU A 430 -2.54 34.52 -15.45
CA GLU A 430 -2.32 33.38 -14.57
C GLU A 430 -3.40 32.32 -14.81
N VAL A 431 -3.02 31.25 -15.48
CA VAL A 431 -3.95 30.23 -15.96
C VAL A 431 -4.57 29.39 -14.84
N HIS A 432 -4.05 29.44 -13.62
CA HIS A 432 -4.62 28.69 -12.48
C HIS A 432 -5.63 29.52 -11.70
N ALA A 433 -5.16 30.61 -11.08
CA ALA A 433 -5.97 31.48 -10.24
C ALA A 433 -5.29 32.85 -10.07
N SER A 434 -6.08 33.90 -9.97
CA SER A 434 -5.61 35.28 -9.78
C SER A 434 -6.42 36.03 -8.72
N THR A 435 -5.93 37.21 -8.35
CA THR A 435 -6.67 38.23 -7.61
C THR A 435 -7.42 39.19 -8.54
N ARG A 436 -7.01 39.32 -9.81
CA ARG A 436 -7.59 40.26 -10.78
C ARG A 436 -8.54 39.58 -11.78
N PRO A 437 -9.57 40.30 -12.27
CA PRO A 437 -10.49 39.80 -13.29
C PRO A 437 -9.79 39.30 -14.56
N ALA A 438 -10.45 38.39 -15.29
CA ALA A 438 -9.92 37.77 -16.51
C ALA A 438 -8.52 37.14 -16.33
N HIS A 439 -8.17 36.78 -15.09
CA HIS A 439 -6.89 36.17 -14.75
C HIS A 439 -5.65 37.01 -15.05
N VAL A 440 -5.77 38.33 -15.13
CA VAL A 440 -4.59 39.19 -15.36
C VAL A 440 -3.64 39.11 -14.16
N ARG A 441 -2.35 38.90 -14.42
CA ARG A 441 -1.30 38.80 -13.40
C ARG A 441 -1.03 40.16 -12.73
N GLU A 442 -0.54 40.10 -11.50
CA GLU A 442 0.02 41.27 -10.83
C GLU A 442 1.34 41.64 -11.48
N SER A 443 2.26 40.67 -11.51
CA SER A 443 3.56 40.77 -12.17
C SER A 443 3.95 39.49 -12.91
N VAL A 444 4.98 39.61 -13.73
CA VAL A 444 5.48 38.54 -14.58
C VAL A 444 7.01 38.55 -14.61
N PRO A 445 7.69 37.41 -14.51
CA PRO A 445 9.14 37.36 -14.66
C PRO A 445 9.54 37.79 -16.07
N TYR A 446 10.46 38.76 -16.16
CA TYR A 446 10.88 39.39 -17.39
C TYR A 446 12.41 39.49 -17.49
N GLY A 447 12.94 39.28 -18.70
CA GLY A 447 14.37 39.38 -18.99
C GLY A 447 15.20 38.22 -18.43
N THR A 448 16.52 38.31 -18.62
CA THR A 448 17.48 37.28 -18.20
C THR A 448 17.71 37.24 -16.69
N SER A 449 17.44 38.34 -15.99
CA SER A 449 17.51 38.46 -14.53
C SER A 449 16.25 37.97 -13.81
N ASN A 450 15.21 37.54 -14.54
CA ASN A 450 13.88 37.21 -13.98
C ASN A 450 13.31 38.32 -13.09
N TRP A 451 13.57 39.59 -13.44
CA TRP A 451 12.97 40.71 -12.74
C TRP A 451 11.44 40.66 -12.87
N MET A 452 10.73 40.86 -11.76
CA MET A 452 9.28 40.84 -11.75
C MET A 452 8.74 42.16 -12.29
N LEU A 453 8.26 42.14 -13.54
CA LEU A 453 7.61 43.26 -14.19
C LEU A 453 6.16 43.36 -13.70
N GLU A 454 5.85 44.40 -12.93
CA GLU A 454 4.49 44.76 -12.57
C GLU A 454 3.68 45.17 -13.80
N ILE A 455 2.51 44.55 -14.01
CA ILE A 455 1.62 44.88 -15.13
C ILE A 455 0.82 46.16 -14.81
N ASN A 456 0.53 46.39 -13.51
CA ASN A 456 -0.29 47.50 -13.01
C ASN A 456 -1.58 47.65 -13.83
N TYR A 457 -2.33 46.55 -13.93
CA TYR A 457 -3.59 46.53 -14.67
C TYR A 457 -4.71 47.11 -13.82
N GLU A 458 -5.41 48.09 -14.38
CA GLU A 458 -6.61 48.70 -13.82
C GLU A 458 -7.76 48.52 -14.81
N ALA A 459 -8.81 47.79 -14.41
CA ALA A 459 -10.00 47.62 -15.22
C ALA A 459 -10.95 48.82 -15.05
N SER A 460 -11.65 49.19 -16.12
CA SER A 460 -12.78 50.13 -16.06
C SER A 460 -13.97 49.58 -16.85
N GLU A 461 -15.17 50.12 -16.59
CA GLU A 461 -16.39 49.68 -17.27
C GLU A 461 -16.30 49.84 -18.80
N GLU A 462 -15.64 50.92 -19.23
CA GLU A 462 -15.44 51.29 -20.62
C GLU A 462 -14.03 50.99 -21.12
N GLY A 463 -13.23 50.15 -20.44
CA GLY A 463 -11.88 49.86 -20.91
C GLY A 463 -10.94 49.40 -19.82
N GLY A 464 -9.76 50.02 -19.78
CA GLY A 464 -8.77 49.79 -18.73
C GLY A 464 -7.43 50.42 -19.06
N SER A 465 -6.45 50.16 -18.21
CA SER A 465 -5.08 50.61 -18.40
C SER A 465 -4.04 49.65 -17.86
N CYS A 466 -2.85 49.71 -18.42
CA CYS A 466 -1.66 49.00 -17.93
C CYS A 466 -0.50 49.98 -17.82
N ALA A 467 0.35 49.79 -16.81
CA ALA A 467 1.54 50.61 -16.60
C ALA A 467 2.77 49.73 -16.31
N PRO A 468 3.36 49.09 -17.34
CA PRO A 468 4.52 48.25 -17.15
C PRO A 468 5.73 49.12 -16.80
N GLY A 469 6.10 49.14 -15.52
CA GLY A 469 7.30 49.74 -14.90
C GLY A 469 7.89 50.99 -15.59
N CYS A 470 8.69 50.78 -16.64
CA CYS A 470 9.47 51.82 -17.32
C CYS A 470 8.70 52.58 -18.43
N HIS A 471 7.46 52.21 -18.76
CA HIS A 471 6.67 52.84 -19.82
C HIS A 471 5.54 53.69 -19.24
N GLN A 472 5.14 54.74 -19.98
CA GLN A 472 3.95 55.53 -19.65
C GLN A 472 2.69 54.64 -19.63
N VAL A 473 1.77 54.96 -18.71
CA VAL A 473 0.45 54.31 -18.58
C VAL A 473 -0.23 54.30 -19.96
N LYS A 474 -0.58 53.11 -20.44
CA LYS A 474 -1.38 52.94 -21.66
C LYS A 474 -2.81 52.67 -21.25
N LYS A 475 -3.72 53.54 -21.72
CA LYS A 475 -5.17 53.38 -21.55
C LYS A 475 -5.77 52.90 -22.86
N TYR A 476 -6.85 52.14 -22.76
CA TYR A 476 -7.68 51.79 -23.90
C TYR A 476 -9.14 52.07 -23.55
N VAL A 477 -9.91 52.48 -24.55
CA VAL A 477 -11.34 52.78 -24.41
C VAL A 477 -12.12 51.84 -25.30
N ARG A 478 -13.15 51.23 -24.73
CA ARG A 478 -14.07 50.28 -25.32
C ARG A 478 -15.46 50.91 -25.29
N PRO A 479 -15.89 51.56 -26.40
CA PRO A 479 -17.21 52.16 -26.49
C PRO A 479 -18.35 51.15 -26.29
N ALA A 480 -19.52 51.65 -25.89
CA ALA A 480 -20.75 50.88 -25.82
C ALA A 480 -21.02 50.15 -27.16
N GLY A 481 -21.40 48.88 -27.08
CA GLY A 481 -21.57 48.01 -28.24
C GLY A 481 -21.65 46.54 -27.83
N PRO A 482 -21.71 45.60 -28.80
CA PRO A 482 -21.77 44.17 -28.51
C PRO A 482 -20.62 43.73 -27.60
N ARG A 483 -20.96 43.16 -26.45
CA ARG A 483 -20.03 42.60 -25.47
C ARG A 483 -20.13 41.08 -25.53
N ILE A 484 -19.00 40.40 -25.34
CA ILE A 484 -19.08 39.00 -24.94
C ILE A 484 -19.78 39.02 -23.59
N GLN A 485 -20.90 38.33 -23.46
CA GLN A 485 -21.51 38.18 -22.15
C GLN A 485 -20.47 37.48 -21.27
N PRO A 486 -20.14 38.03 -20.09
CA PRO A 486 -19.39 37.26 -19.10
C PRO A 486 -20.12 35.92 -18.95
N LEU A 487 -19.37 34.83 -18.92
CA LEU A 487 -19.90 33.65 -18.25
C LEU A 487 -20.38 34.15 -16.87
N ASP A 488 -21.61 33.84 -16.49
CA ASP A 488 -22.12 34.25 -15.20
C ASP A 488 -21.19 33.78 -14.07
N ASP A 489 -21.39 34.23 -12.84
CA ASP A 489 -20.53 33.86 -11.70
C ASP A 489 -20.53 32.32 -11.43
N THR A 490 -21.39 31.57 -12.13
CA THR A 490 -21.45 30.09 -12.13
C THR A 490 -20.66 29.45 -13.29
N GLY A 491 -20.18 30.22 -14.26
CA GLY A 491 -19.42 29.76 -15.41
C GLY A 491 -20.27 29.20 -16.56
N LYS A 492 -21.58 29.46 -16.62
CA LYS A 492 -22.43 29.01 -17.73
C LYS A 492 -22.54 30.08 -18.83
N LEU A 493 -22.56 29.61 -20.08
CA LEU A 493 -22.98 30.44 -21.22
C LEU A 493 -24.46 30.81 -21.05
N PRO A 494 -24.85 32.07 -21.32
CA PRO A 494 -26.24 32.48 -21.28
C PRO A 494 -27.07 31.67 -22.29
N SER A 495 -28.28 31.32 -21.88
CA SER A 495 -29.22 30.41 -22.57
C SER A 495 -29.65 30.85 -23.98
N ASN A 496 -29.27 32.05 -24.41
CA ASN A 496 -29.51 32.58 -25.75
C ASN A 496 -28.42 32.19 -26.78
N LEU A 497 -27.35 31.49 -26.39
CA LEU A 497 -26.28 31.01 -27.29
C LEU A 497 -26.24 29.49 -27.48
N THR A 498 -27.17 28.72 -26.89
CA THR A 498 -27.23 27.24 -27.01
C THR A 498 -27.86 26.74 -28.32
N GLY A 499 -28.01 27.62 -29.32
CA GLY A 499 -28.74 27.35 -30.56
C GLY A 499 -27.86 27.32 -31.81
N LYS A 500 -26.78 26.55 -31.85
CA LYS A 500 -26.16 26.08 -33.11
C LYS A 500 -25.27 24.86 -32.83
N LYS A 501 -25.87 23.67 -32.93
CA LYS A 501 -25.12 22.41 -33.01
C LYS A 501 -24.40 22.40 -34.37
N ASN A 502 -23.08 22.59 -34.36
CA ASN A 502 -22.28 22.19 -35.52
C ASN A 502 -22.11 20.67 -35.46
N ASN A 503 -22.65 20.03 -36.49
CA ASN A 503 -22.61 18.60 -36.70
C ASN A 503 -21.19 18.22 -37.14
N SER A 504 -20.39 17.63 -36.25
CA SER A 504 -19.23 16.83 -36.66
C SER A 504 -19.30 15.48 -35.94
N THR A 505 -19.70 14.49 -36.72
CA THR A 505 -19.70 13.06 -36.41
C THR A 505 -18.30 12.56 -36.04
N GLY A 506 -18.22 11.81 -34.94
CA GLY A 506 -17.05 11.02 -34.54
C GLY A 506 -17.12 10.65 -33.06
N GLY A 507 -17.57 9.42 -32.75
CA GLY A 507 -18.04 8.96 -31.44
C GLY A 507 -17.04 9.03 -30.28
N GLY A 508 -17.45 8.87 -29.02
CA GLY A 508 -18.74 8.44 -28.49
C GLY A 508 -18.83 8.81 -27.02
N ASN A 509 -20.04 9.17 -26.59
CA ASN A 509 -20.34 9.51 -25.20
C ASN A 509 -21.54 8.66 -24.77
N SER A 510 -21.38 7.90 -23.69
CA SER A 510 -22.50 7.31 -22.97
C SER A 510 -22.59 7.98 -21.60
N THR A 511 -23.53 8.89 -21.45
CA THR A 511 -24.10 9.26 -20.16
C THR A 511 -25.62 9.26 -20.31
N SER A 512 -26.29 8.50 -19.46
CA SER A 512 -27.73 8.51 -19.31
C SER A 512 -28.04 8.66 -17.83
N GLU A 513 -28.79 9.69 -17.49
CA GLU A 513 -29.45 9.89 -16.20
C GLU A 513 -30.96 9.58 -16.34
N PRO A 514 -31.70 9.48 -15.21
CA PRO A 514 -32.58 8.35 -14.95
C PRO A 514 -34.05 8.60 -15.32
N ALA A 515 -34.79 7.52 -15.55
CA ALA A 515 -36.25 7.55 -15.58
C ALA A 515 -36.82 6.48 -14.65
N THR A 516 -37.65 6.93 -13.72
CA THR A 516 -38.55 6.17 -12.86
C THR A 516 -39.60 5.43 -13.68
N GLY A 517 -39.90 4.17 -13.34
CA GLY A 517 -41.07 3.45 -13.85
C GLY A 517 -40.96 1.95 -13.68
N ALA A 518 -41.63 1.41 -12.67
CA ALA A 518 -41.74 -0.03 -12.39
C ALA A 518 -42.71 -0.74 -13.35
N ALA A 519 -42.36 -1.97 -13.78
CA ALA A 519 -43.18 -3.20 -13.92
C ALA A 519 -42.47 -4.23 -14.86
N PRO A 520 -42.90 -5.51 -14.95
CA PRO A 520 -42.39 -6.64 -14.18
C PRO A 520 -41.57 -7.66 -15.01
N SER A 521 -40.82 -8.53 -14.31
CA SER A 521 -39.95 -9.56 -14.85
C SER A 521 -40.69 -10.70 -15.58
N PRO A 522 -40.11 -11.29 -16.66
CA PRO A 522 -40.56 -12.56 -17.19
C PRO A 522 -39.76 -13.74 -16.59
N THR A 523 -40.50 -14.77 -16.20
CA THR A 523 -40.04 -16.08 -15.72
C THR A 523 -39.34 -16.87 -16.85
N PRO A 524 -38.27 -17.66 -16.58
CA PRO A 524 -37.67 -18.51 -17.59
C PRO A 524 -38.38 -19.88 -17.69
N THR A 525 -38.66 -20.28 -18.93
CA THR A 525 -39.15 -21.61 -19.32
C THR A 525 -38.02 -22.66 -19.27
N PRO A 526 -38.27 -23.92 -18.83
CA PRO A 526 -37.23 -24.95 -18.75
C PRO A 526 -36.97 -25.64 -20.10
N ALA A 527 -35.72 -26.05 -20.32
CA ALA A 527 -35.26 -26.82 -21.46
C ALA A 527 -35.68 -28.31 -21.39
N PRO A 528 -35.86 -29.00 -22.54
CA PRO A 528 -36.34 -30.38 -22.56
C PRO A 528 -35.22 -31.41 -22.32
N SER A 529 -35.58 -32.51 -21.67
CA SER A 529 -34.77 -33.67 -21.33
C SER A 529 -34.44 -34.54 -22.55
N GLU A 530 -33.15 -34.85 -22.75
CA GLU A 530 -32.70 -35.86 -23.71
C GLU A 530 -32.72 -37.27 -23.08
N THR A 531 -33.35 -38.21 -23.77
CA THR A 531 -33.34 -39.65 -23.46
C THR A 531 -32.08 -40.35 -24.02
N PRO A 532 -31.54 -41.40 -23.36
CA PRO A 532 -30.33 -42.09 -23.82
C PRO A 532 -30.64 -43.13 -24.91
N LYS A 533 -29.78 -43.20 -25.94
CA LYS A 533 -29.72 -44.34 -26.88
C LYS A 533 -28.66 -45.35 -26.44
N GLU A 534 -29.06 -46.62 -26.44
CA GLU A 534 -28.20 -47.80 -26.23
C GLU A 534 -27.09 -47.98 -27.29
N PRO A 535 -26.03 -48.73 -26.98
CA PRO A 535 -24.85 -48.89 -27.83
C PRO A 535 -24.90 -50.20 -28.63
N LYS A 536 -24.48 -50.20 -29.92
CA LYS A 536 -23.96 -51.41 -30.57
C LYS A 536 -22.88 -51.11 -31.63
N ARG A 537 -21.72 -51.71 -31.35
CA ARG A 537 -20.57 -52.14 -32.17
C ARG A 537 -19.69 -51.09 -32.85
#